data_AF-A0A1R1B0W7-F1
#
_entry.id   AF-A0A1R1B0W7-F1
#
_cell.length_a   1.000
_cell.length_b   1.000
_cell.length_c   1.000
_cell.angle_alpha   90.00
_cell.angle_beta   90.00
_cell.angle_gamma   90.00
#
_symmetry.space_group_name_H-M   'P 1'
#
loop_
_entity.id
_entity.type
_entity.pdbx_description
1 polymer ?
#
loop_
_entity_poly.entity_id
_entity_poly.type
_entity_poly.pdbx_seq_one_letter_code
_entity_poly.pdbx_strand_id
1 'polypeptide(L)'
;MYSYKEISLQRDGNRNSVTHKDETYSSGQVAALLGSTVKTVRYYDKIGLLKPSNYTEGGHRLYAKDDIWRLQLITTLRFLDFEIDEIRRLIAGEIEIASALDWQIESLEAQVSTLTSMISILRQAKTHDEDSLDYIQDLVKTRTTNSEKRNQFMMDKLEDSKFLDGVPQEWRRSFLYFFNKCIVNQVKITAKQAFVWDELQALINDPQFIPDLVQDEFLFFNMVNQPRWGASVWPKKIEDIQNRLNTALERNLPAGSPFVQSIVENAAMLYANAEQSMNQEDVFRYFAEYAKSPRTERIKRFNTLCAILSPEYRLFSKGNNLLLQGIEWRLGHM
;
A
#
# COMPACT_ATOMS: atom_id res chain seq x y z
N MET A 1 20.67 -2.82 -27.25
CA MET A 1 20.18 -1.86 -28.25
C MET A 1 19.17 -2.59 -29.13
N TYR A 2 17.91 -2.65 -28.70
CA TYR A 2 16.83 -3.25 -29.52
C TYR A 2 16.18 -2.13 -30.32
N SER A 3 16.29 -2.24 -31.65
CA SER A 3 15.74 -1.27 -32.60
C SER A 3 14.21 -1.36 -32.57
N TYR A 4 13.57 -0.38 -31.93
CA TYR A 4 12.14 -0.14 -32.10
C TYR A 4 11.94 0.34 -33.54
N LYS A 5 11.46 -0.53 -34.42
CA LYS A 5 10.84 -0.08 -35.66
C LYS A 5 9.58 0.69 -35.28
N GLU A 6 9.54 1.97 -35.63
CA GLU A 6 8.38 2.85 -35.49
C GLU A 6 7.14 2.16 -36.08
N ILE A 7 6.18 1.84 -35.23
CA ILE A 7 4.84 1.46 -35.65
C ILE A 7 3.90 2.54 -35.12
N SER A 8 3.77 3.60 -35.92
CA SER A 8 2.80 4.66 -35.72
C SER A 8 1.40 4.13 -36.04
N LEU A 9 0.71 3.60 -35.04
CA LEU A 9 -0.73 3.36 -35.12
C LEU A 9 -1.45 4.46 -34.34
N GLN A 10 -1.55 5.63 -34.97
CA GLN A 10 -2.37 6.73 -34.48
C GLN A 10 -3.86 6.35 -34.55
N ARG A 11 -4.60 6.80 -33.53
CA ARG A 11 -6.05 6.69 -33.43
C ARG A 11 -6.65 7.74 -34.36
N ASP A 12 -6.94 7.38 -35.61
CA ASP A 12 -7.67 8.26 -36.52
C ASP A 12 -9.11 8.45 -36.03
N GLY A 13 -9.32 9.56 -35.31
CA GLY A 13 -10.64 10.11 -35.05
C GLY A 13 -11.14 10.86 -36.28
N ASN A 14 -11.47 10.16 -37.37
CA ASN A 14 -12.30 10.75 -38.41
C ASN A 14 -13.13 9.70 -39.15
N ARG A 15 -14.45 9.91 -39.15
CA ARG A 15 -15.41 9.12 -39.94
C ARG A 15 -15.12 9.37 -41.41
N ASN A 16 -14.63 8.37 -42.13
CA ASN A 16 -15.03 8.12 -43.52
C ASN A 16 -14.66 6.69 -43.95
N SER A 17 -15.60 6.09 -44.66
CA SER A 17 -15.68 4.71 -45.12
C SER A 17 -14.50 4.25 -45.97
N VAL A 18 -13.69 3.34 -45.43
CA VAL A 18 -13.02 2.27 -46.19
C VAL A 18 -13.13 1.00 -45.36
N THR A 19 -13.75 -0.03 -45.93
CA THR A 19 -13.90 -1.37 -45.33
C THR A 19 -12.53 -2.04 -45.15
N HIS A 20 -11.85 -1.79 -44.03
CA HIS A 20 -10.77 -2.65 -43.57
C HIS A 20 -11.37 -3.95 -43.05
N LYS A 21 -11.41 -4.95 -43.94
CA LYS A 21 -11.70 -6.36 -43.64
C LYS A 21 -10.99 -6.74 -42.33
N ASP A 22 -11.70 -7.45 -41.44
CA ASP A 22 -11.26 -7.88 -40.10
C ASP A 22 -9.87 -8.53 -40.09
N GLU A 23 -8.81 -7.73 -40.10
CA GLU A 23 -7.44 -8.21 -39.97
C GLU A 23 -7.23 -8.67 -38.54
N THR A 24 -7.25 -9.99 -38.38
CA THR A 24 -6.97 -10.66 -37.12
C THR A 24 -5.61 -11.33 -37.17
N TYR A 25 -4.94 -11.36 -36.02
CA TYR A 25 -3.57 -11.80 -35.87
C TYR A 25 -3.53 -13.00 -34.92
N SER A 26 -2.81 -14.04 -35.30
CA SER A 26 -2.57 -15.19 -34.43
C SER A 26 -1.65 -14.82 -33.26
N SER A 27 -1.67 -15.62 -32.19
CA SER A 27 -0.76 -15.41 -31.04
C SER A 27 0.73 -15.36 -31.45
N GLY A 28 1.13 -16.09 -32.49
CA GLY A 28 2.48 -16.09 -33.04
C GLY A 28 2.85 -14.77 -33.69
N GLN A 29 1.97 -14.25 -34.55
CA GLN A 29 2.16 -12.94 -35.20
C GLN A 29 2.19 -11.81 -34.17
N VAL A 30 1.28 -11.83 -33.19
CA VAL A 30 1.27 -10.84 -32.10
C VAL A 30 2.54 -10.90 -31.28
N ALA A 31 3.00 -12.10 -30.88
CA ALA A 31 4.25 -12.23 -30.13
C ALA A 31 5.45 -11.65 -30.90
N ALA A 32 5.55 -11.93 -32.21
CA ALA A 32 6.58 -11.37 -33.07
C ALA A 32 6.49 -9.84 -33.18
N LEU A 33 5.29 -9.28 -33.33
CA LEU A 33 5.07 -7.83 -33.40
C LEU A 33 5.46 -7.10 -32.11
N LEU A 34 5.28 -7.73 -30.95
CA LEU A 34 5.55 -7.12 -29.64
C LEU A 34 6.96 -7.40 -29.11
N GLY A 35 7.78 -8.18 -29.82
CA GLY A 35 9.05 -8.67 -29.29
C GLY A 35 8.87 -9.53 -28.03
N SER A 36 7.73 -10.20 -27.90
CA SER A 36 7.34 -11.00 -26.73
C SER A 36 7.28 -12.48 -27.10
N THR A 37 6.93 -13.34 -26.14
CA THR A 37 6.75 -14.77 -26.40
C THR A 37 5.27 -15.11 -26.56
N VAL A 38 4.96 -16.13 -27.36
CA VAL A 38 3.59 -16.68 -27.46
C VAL A 38 3.05 -17.07 -26.09
N LYS A 39 3.93 -17.55 -25.20
CA LYS A 39 3.59 -17.88 -23.81
C LYS A 39 3.13 -16.63 -23.04
N THR A 40 3.82 -15.50 -23.18
CA THR A 40 3.44 -14.23 -22.53
C THR A 40 2.10 -13.71 -23.04
N VAL A 41 1.89 -13.71 -24.36
CA VAL A 41 0.60 -13.27 -24.95
C VAL A 41 -0.56 -14.15 -24.46
N ARG A 42 -0.38 -15.48 -24.44
CA ARG A 42 -1.40 -16.41 -23.88
C ARG A 42 -1.57 -16.28 -22.37
N TYR A 43 -0.51 -15.90 -21.66
CA TYR A 43 -0.59 -15.69 -20.22
C TYR A 43 -1.52 -14.53 -19.89
N TYR A 44 -1.47 -13.43 -20.63
CA TYR A 44 -2.39 -12.29 -20.43
C TYR A 44 -3.86 -12.65 -20.67
N ASP A 45 -4.16 -13.51 -21.64
CA ASP A 45 -5.51 -14.08 -21.80
C ASP A 45 -5.88 -14.99 -20.62
N LYS A 46 -4.99 -15.89 -20.22
CA LYS A 46 -5.24 -16.83 -19.11
C LYS A 46 -5.60 -16.11 -17.81
N ILE A 47 -4.94 -15.00 -17.50
CA ILE A 47 -5.21 -14.21 -16.27
C ILE A 47 -6.32 -13.16 -16.47
N GLY A 48 -6.94 -13.13 -17.65
CA GLY A 48 -7.99 -12.19 -18.00
C GLY A 48 -7.55 -10.74 -18.07
N LEU A 49 -6.25 -10.47 -18.25
CA LEU A 49 -5.74 -9.11 -18.42
C LEU A 49 -6.06 -8.58 -19.82
N LEU A 50 -6.03 -9.45 -20.83
CA LEU A 50 -6.51 -9.15 -22.17
C LEU A 50 -7.01 -10.42 -22.85
N LYS A 51 -8.28 -10.42 -23.28
CA LYS A 51 -8.87 -11.51 -24.06
C LYS A 51 -8.75 -11.23 -25.56
N PRO A 52 -8.54 -12.26 -26.41
CA PRO A 52 -8.58 -12.09 -27.85
C PRO A 52 -9.98 -11.71 -28.32
N SER A 53 -10.07 -10.90 -29.37
CA SER A 53 -11.35 -10.52 -29.99
C SER A 53 -12.09 -11.70 -30.60
N ASN A 54 -11.39 -12.73 -31.08
CA ASN A 54 -12.03 -13.90 -31.68
C ASN A 54 -11.18 -15.18 -31.53
N TYR A 55 -11.75 -16.30 -31.98
CA TYR A 55 -11.07 -17.58 -32.08
C TYR A 55 -11.33 -18.20 -33.47
N THR A 56 -10.37 -18.96 -34.00
CA THR A 56 -10.59 -19.79 -35.19
C THR A 56 -11.56 -20.94 -34.87
N GLU A 57 -12.12 -21.59 -35.89
CA GLU A 57 -12.94 -22.81 -35.71
C GLU A 57 -12.21 -23.91 -34.93
N GLY A 58 -10.87 -24.00 -35.08
CA GLY A 58 -10.02 -24.91 -34.32
C GLY A 58 -9.64 -24.43 -32.90
N GLY A 59 -10.23 -23.33 -32.41
CA GLY A 59 -10.00 -22.80 -31.07
C GLY A 59 -8.71 -22.00 -30.89
N HIS A 60 -8.05 -21.57 -31.96
CA HIS A 60 -6.85 -20.72 -31.87
C HIS A 60 -7.23 -19.25 -31.68
N ARG A 61 -6.48 -18.52 -30.84
CA ARG A 61 -6.74 -17.11 -30.52
C ARG A 61 -6.45 -16.19 -31.71
N LEU A 62 -7.38 -15.28 -31.97
CA LEU A 62 -7.32 -14.26 -33.00
C LEU A 62 -7.46 -12.87 -32.36
N TYR A 63 -6.45 -12.02 -32.53
CA TYR A 63 -6.40 -10.69 -31.96
C TYR A 63 -6.69 -9.65 -33.02
N ALA A 64 -7.61 -8.72 -32.75
CA ALA A 64 -7.83 -7.57 -33.63
C ALA A 64 -6.76 -6.49 -33.40
N LYS A 65 -6.76 -5.47 -34.26
CA LYS A 65 -5.83 -4.34 -34.15
C LYS A 65 -5.89 -3.63 -32.78
N ASP A 66 -7.08 -3.49 -32.22
CA ASP A 66 -7.28 -2.88 -30.89
C ASP A 66 -6.71 -3.73 -29.75
N ASP A 67 -6.73 -5.06 -29.89
CA ASP A 67 -6.10 -5.98 -28.93
C ASP A 67 -4.58 -5.82 -28.96
N ILE A 68 -4.01 -5.68 -30.15
CA ILE A 68 -2.57 -5.47 -30.32
C ILE A 68 -2.15 -4.18 -29.65
N TRP A 69 -2.88 -3.08 -29.86
CA TRP A 69 -2.60 -1.80 -29.20
C TRP A 69 -2.64 -1.93 -27.67
N ARG A 70 -3.66 -2.60 -27.11
CA ARG A 70 -3.74 -2.84 -25.66
C ARG A 70 -2.60 -3.74 -25.16
N LEU A 71 -2.22 -4.76 -25.92
CA LEU A 71 -1.06 -5.61 -25.57
C LEU A 71 0.26 -4.85 -25.63
N GLN A 72 0.43 -3.91 -26.56
CA GLN A 72 1.58 -3.00 -26.59
C GLN A 72 1.63 -2.19 -25.30
N LEU A 73 0.53 -1.55 -24.92
CA LEU A 73 0.44 -0.78 -23.68
C LEU A 73 0.78 -1.61 -22.44
N ILE A 74 0.19 -2.81 -22.29
CA ILE A 74 0.50 -3.74 -21.19
C ILE A 74 1.99 -4.07 -21.16
N THR A 75 2.59 -4.36 -22.31
CA THR A 75 4.01 -4.72 -22.41
C THR A 75 4.91 -3.53 -22.06
N THR A 76 4.56 -2.32 -22.48
CA THR A 76 5.26 -1.09 -22.10
C THR A 76 5.21 -0.85 -20.60
N LEU A 77 4.04 -0.97 -19.96
CA LEU A 77 3.92 -0.79 -18.52
C LEU A 77 4.69 -1.87 -17.74
N ARG A 78 4.66 -3.13 -18.20
CA ARG A 78 5.49 -4.19 -17.62
C ARG A 78 6.98 -3.93 -17.77
N PHE A 79 7.42 -3.34 -18.89
CA PHE A 79 8.80 -2.94 -19.08
C PHE A 79 9.22 -1.82 -18.12
N LEU A 80 8.28 -0.91 -17.81
CA LEU A 80 8.44 0.14 -16.80
C LEU A 80 8.27 -0.37 -15.36
N ASP A 81 8.23 -1.68 -15.16
CA ASP A 81 8.16 -2.36 -13.87
C ASP A 81 6.84 -2.16 -13.09
N PHE A 82 5.74 -1.83 -13.77
CA PHE A 82 4.40 -1.83 -13.17
C PHE A 82 3.90 -3.26 -12.91
N GLU A 83 3.28 -3.51 -11.77
CA GLU A 83 2.70 -4.80 -11.44
C GLU A 83 1.44 -5.13 -12.26
N ILE A 84 1.14 -6.42 -12.45
CA ILE A 84 -0.01 -6.85 -13.26
C ILE A 84 -1.33 -6.30 -12.73
N ASP A 85 -1.49 -6.23 -11.41
CA ASP A 85 -2.71 -5.71 -10.79
C ASP A 85 -2.81 -4.19 -10.96
N GLU A 86 -1.70 -3.46 -10.95
CA GLU A 86 -1.68 -2.02 -11.25
C GLU A 86 -2.06 -1.75 -12.70
N ILE A 87 -1.52 -2.54 -13.63
CA ILE A 87 -1.87 -2.46 -15.05
C ILE A 87 -3.37 -2.74 -15.26
N ARG A 88 -3.92 -3.74 -14.55
CA ARG A 88 -5.36 -4.05 -14.60
C ARG A 88 -6.20 -2.83 -14.18
N ARG A 89 -5.85 -2.21 -13.06
CA ARG A 89 -6.56 -1.04 -12.50
C ARG A 89 -6.42 0.19 -13.40
N LEU A 90 -5.24 0.40 -14.00
CA LEU A 90 -5.00 1.47 -14.98
C LEU A 90 -5.87 1.30 -16.24
N ILE A 91 -5.94 0.08 -16.79
CA ILE A 91 -6.77 -0.21 -17.97
C ILE A 91 -8.26 -0.09 -17.65
N ALA A 92 -8.67 -0.44 -16.42
CA ALA A 92 -10.04 -0.28 -15.94
C ALA A 92 -10.42 1.18 -15.64
N GLY A 93 -9.44 2.11 -15.63
CA GLY A 93 -9.67 3.52 -15.27
C GLY A 93 -9.89 3.74 -13.77
N GLU A 94 -9.54 2.77 -12.93
CA GLU A 94 -9.67 2.85 -11.47
C GLU A 94 -8.57 3.71 -10.82
N ILE A 95 -7.46 3.95 -11.54
CA ILE A 95 -6.36 4.80 -11.12
C ILE A 95 -6.06 5.78 -12.25
N GLU A 96 -5.78 7.03 -11.90
CA GLU A 96 -5.31 8.02 -12.85
C GLU A 96 -3.88 7.71 -13.32
N ILE A 97 -3.63 7.79 -14.62
CA ILE A 97 -2.32 7.51 -15.20
C ILE A 97 -1.23 8.41 -14.64
N ALA A 98 -1.52 9.69 -14.38
CA ALA A 98 -0.56 10.64 -13.82
C ALA A 98 -0.06 10.15 -12.44
N SER A 99 -0.98 9.83 -11.53
CA SER A 99 -0.63 9.33 -10.20
C SER A 99 0.14 8.01 -10.25
N ALA A 100 -0.23 7.09 -11.15
CA ALA A 100 0.48 5.83 -11.29
C ALA A 100 1.90 6.01 -11.83
N LEU A 101 2.11 6.94 -12.76
CA LEU A 101 3.44 7.31 -13.25
C LEU A 101 4.29 7.93 -12.14
N ASP A 102 3.72 8.85 -11.35
CA ASP A 102 4.42 9.46 -10.22
C ASP A 102 4.87 8.38 -9.21
N TRP A 103 3.97 7.46 -8.84
CA TRP A 103 4.31 6.36 -7.94
C TRP A 103 5.41 5.44 -8.50
N GLN A 104 5.39 5.18 -9.80
CA GLN A 104 6.39 4.32 -10.43
C GLN A 104 7.75 5.01 -10.57
N ILE A 105 7.77 6.30 -10.94
CA ILE A 105 8.99 7.11 -10.95
C ILE A 105 9.60 7.09 -9.55
N GLU A 106 8.80 7.37 -8.54
CA GLU A 106 9.22 7.35 -7.15
C GLU A 106 9.75 5.97 -6.70
N SER A 107 9.14 4.88 -7.16
CA SER A 107 9.58 3.51 -6.89
C SER A 107 10.94 3.23 -7.53
N LEU A 108 11.12 3.56 -8.81
CA LEU A 108 12.37 3.35 -9.53
C LEU A 108 13.51 4.21 -8.98
N GLU A 109 13.27 5.47 -8.62
CA GLU A 109 14.25 6.33 -7.95
C GLU A 109 14.70 5.75 -6.60
N ALA A 110 13.79 5.12 -5.86
CA ALA A 110 14.12 4.42 -4.62
C ALA A 110 15.03 3.21 -4.86
N GLN A 111 14.75 2.44 -5.93
CA GLN A 111 15.59 1.31 -6.34
C GLN A 111 17.00 1.79 -6.73
N VAL A 112 17.11 2.87 -7.52
CA VAL A 112 18.40 3.48 -7.91
C VAL A 112 19.22 3.92 -6.69
N SER A 113 18.58 4.60 -5.74
CA SER A 113 19.23 5.03 -4.49
C SER A 113 19.75 3.83 -3.68
N THR A 114 18.96 2.77 -3.57
CA THR A 114 19.33 1.52 -2.89
C THR A 114 20.54 0.86 -3.56
N LEU A 115 20.49 0.72 -4.89
CA LEU A 115 21.58 0.15 -5.68
C LEU A 115 22.86 0.98 -5.55
N THR A 116 22.74 2.31 -5.53
CA THR A 116 23.89 3.22 -5.34
C THR A 116 24.50 3.08 -3.96
N SER A 117 23.68 2.91 -2.91
CA SER A 117 24.17 2.62 -1.56
C SER A 117 24.90 1.28 -1.49
N MET A 118 24.33 0.22 -2.09
CA MET A 118 24.98 -1.10 -2.18
C MET A 118 26.32 -1.01 -2.93
N ILE A 119 26.36 -0.30 -4.07
CA ILE A 119 27.59 -0.06 -4.84
C ILE A 119 28.61 0.69 -3.98
N SER A 120 28.20 1.69 -3.21
CA SER A 120 29.08 2.43 -2.30
C SER A 120 29.70 1.52 -1.22
N ILE A 121 28.90 0.63 -0.61
CA ILE A 121 29.40 -0.35 0.37
C ILE A 121 30.42 -1.28 -0.30
N LEU A 122 30.07 -1.85 -1.45
CA LEU A 122 30.94 -2.77 -2.18
C LEU A 122 32.24 -2.08 -2.61
N ARG A 123 32.20 -0.81 -3.01
CA ARG A 123 33.41 -0.02 -3.33
C ARG A 123 34.30 0.20 -2.11
N GLN A 124 33.73 0.57 -0.96
CA GLN A 124 34.48 0.78 0.29
C GLN A 124 35.08 -0.51 0.83
N ALA A 125 34.30 -1.60 0.80
CA ALA A 125 34.77 -2.93 1.18
C ALA A 125 35.92 -3.40 0.27
N LYS A 126 35.84 -3.15 -1.05
CA LYS A 126 36.90 -3.50 -2.00
C LYS A 126 38.21 -2.74 -1.78
N THR A 127 38.16 -1.53 -1.20
CA THR A 127 39.36 -0.73 -0.89
C THR A 127 40.01 -1.08 0.45
N HIS A 128 39.39 -1.95 1.26
CA HIS A 128 39.93 -2.39 2.54
C HIS A 128 40.66 -3.73 2.38
N ASP A 129 41.92 -3.81 2.78
CA ASP A 129 42.87 -4.88 2.39
C ASP A 129 42.90 -6.07 3.38
N GLU A 130 42.17 -6.02 4.50
CA GLU A 130 42.09 -7.12 5.49
C GLU A 130 40.63 -7.47 5.87
N ASP A 131 40.41 -8.76 6.17
CA ASP A 131 39.16 -9.49 6.47
C ASP A 131 37.85 -8.73 6.24
N SER A 132 37.36 -8.85 5.01
CA SER A 132 36.29 -8.00 4.46
C SER A 132 34.90 -8.24 5.04
N LEU A 133 34.62 -9.38 5.67
CA LEU A 133 33.24 -9.74 6.08
C LEU A 133 32.78 -8.99 7.33
N ASP A 134 33.62 -8.86 8.36
CA ASP A 134 33.29 -8.12 9.59
C ASP A 134 33.20 -6.62 9.31
N TYR A 135 34.07 -6.10 8.44
CA TYR A 135 34.01 -4.70 7.98
C TYR A 135 32.77 -4.41 7.12
N ILE A 136 32.39 -5.31 6.21
CA ILE A 136 31.11 -5.21 5.48
C ILE A 136 29.94 -5.24 6.46
N GLN A 137 29.98 -6.15 7.45
CA GLN A 137 28.94 -6.25 8.46
C GLN A 137 28.84 -4.97 9.29
N ASP A 138 29.96 -4.34 9.65
CA ASP A 138 29.98 -3.06 10.36
C ASP A 138 29.52 -1.88 9.49
N LEU A 139 29.91 -1.83 8.21
CA LEU A 139 29.42 -0.82 7.25
C LEU A 139 27.92 -0.93 7.03
N VAL A 140 27.40 -2.16 6.92
CA VAL A 140 25.96 -2.42 6.88
C VAL A 140 25.33 -2.01 8.19
N LYS A 141 25.91 -2.40 9.34
CA LYS A 141 25.40 -2.11 10.67
C LYS A 141 25.31 -0.61 10.92
N THR A 142 26.38 0.14 10.70
CA THR A 142 26.49 1.61 10.80
C THR A 142 25.47 2.33 9.93
N ARG A 143 25.19 1.82 8.73
CA ARG A 143 24.13 2.36 7.86
C ARG A 143 22.71 1.89 8.23
N THR A 144 22.59 0.82 9.02
CA THR A 144 21.32 0.32 9.61
C THR A 144 21.02 0.84 11.02
N THR A 145 21.95 1.55 11.70
CA THR A 145 21.82 2.13 13.07
C THR A 145 20.78 3.26 13.21
N ASN A 146 19.76 3.26 12.35
CA ASN A 146 18.62 4.16 12.47
C ASN A 146 17.62 3.63 13.51
N SER A 147 17.40 2.31 13.65
CA SER A 147 16.33 1.76 14.51
C SER A 147 16.37 2.16 15.98
N GLU A 148 17.54 2.14 16.63
CA GLU A 148 17.67 2.49 18.05
C GLU A 148 17.51 3.99 18.29
N LYS A 149 18.10 4.84 17.42
CA LYS A 149 17.92 6.29 17.47
C LYS A 149 16.47 6.70 17.20
N ARG A 150 15.79 6.02 16.27
CA ARG A 150 14.36 6.22 16.01
C ARG A 150 13.51 5.86 17.22
N ASN A 151 13.80 4.73 17.86
CA ASN A 151 13.11 4.31 19.07
C ASN A 151 13.32 5.33 20.21
N GLN A 152 14.56 5.76 20.44
CA GLN A 152 14.88 6.74 21.47
C GLN A 152 14.16 8.07 21.20
N PHE A 153 14.23 8.61 19.98
CA PHE A 153 13.51 9.82 19.60
C PHE A 153 12.01 9.72 19.89
N MET A 154 11.38 8.60 19.51
CA MET A 154 9.95 8.40 19.76
C MET A 154 9.64 8.32 21.26
N MET A 155 10.46 7.63 22.04
CA MET A 155 10.27 7.53 23.50
C MET A 155 10.42 8.90 24.17
N ASP A 156 11.46 9.65 23.82
CA ASP A 156 11.68 11.00 24.35
C ASP A 156 10.50 11.91 24.01
N LYS A 157 9.99 11.86 22.77
CA LYS A 157 8.83 12.67 22.34
C LYS A 157 7.55 12.32 23.08
N LEU A 158 7.28 11.02 23.29
CA LEU A 158 6.10 10.56 24.02
C LEU A 158 6.14 11.01 25.49
N GLU A 159 7.32 11.02 26.10
CA GLU A 159 7.53 11.48 27.47
C GLU A 159 7.41 13.01 27.58
N ASP A 160 8.13 13.77 26.75
CA ASP A 160 8.15 15.24 26.75
C ASP A 160 6.76 15.83 26.51
N SER A 161 6.00 15.24 25.59
CA SER A 161 4.67 15.72 25.22
C SER A 161 3.57 15.28 26.19
N LYS A 162 3.89 14.40 27.15
CA LYS A 162 2.91 13.77 28.04
C LYS A 162 1.77 13.10 27.28
N PHE A 163 2.06 12.60 26.08
CA PHE A 163 1.05 12.07 25.16
C PHE A 163 0.26 10.91 25.77
N LEU A 164 0.90 10.10 26.63
CA LEU A 164 0.29 8.95 27.29
C LEU A 164 -0.22 9.28 28.71
N ASP A 165 -0.37 10.56 29.06
CA ASP A 165 -1.06 10.94 30.29
C ASP A 165 -2.54 10.56 30.17
N GLY A 166 -3.06 9.89 31.22
CA GLY A 166 -4.41 9.32 31.21
C GLY A 166 -4.52 7.93 30.58
N VAL A 167 -3.47 7.40 29.93
CA VAL A 167 -3.44 5.99 29.49
C VAL A 167 -2.87 5.12 30.62
N PRO A 168 -3.61 4.10 31.11
CA PRO A 168 -3.09 3.21 32.15
C PRO A 168 -1.80 2.51 31.71
N GLN A 169 -0.90 2.26 32.67
CA GLN A 169 0.47 1.83 32.38
C GLN A 169 0.52 0.53 31.56
N GLU A 170 -0.36 -0.41 31.85
CA GLU A 170 -0.49 -1.68 31.15
C GLU A 170 -0.91 -1.54 29.67
N TRP A 171 -1.56 -0.43 29.31
CA TRP A 171 -2.03 -0.14 27.94
C TRP A 171 -1.01 0.59 27.08
N ARG A 172 -0.02 1.27 27.67
CA ARG A 172 0.99 2.04 26.94
C ARG A 172 1.76 1.20 25.91
N ARG A 173 2.13 -0.03 26.28
CA ARG A 173 2.80 -0.96 25.36
C ARG A 173 1.87 -1.42 24.23
N SER A 174 0.60 -1.61 24.52
CA SER A 174 -0.40 -2.07 23.54
C SER A 174 -0.72 -0.98 22.52
N PHE A 175 -0.80 0.28 22.96
CA PHE A 175 -0.92 1.45 22.07
C PHE A 175 0.21 1.49 21.05
N LEU A 176 1.45 1.42 21.54
CA LEU A 176 2.65 1.53 20.69
C LEU A 176 2.92 0.28 19.85
N TYR A 177 2.17 -0.81 20.03
CA TYR A 177 2.48 -2.10 19.42
C TYR A 177 2.62 -2.03 17.90
N PHE A 178 1.62 -1.48 17.20
CA PHE A 178 1.63 -1.42 15.73
C PHE A 178 2.65 -0.44 15.20
N PHE A 179 2.74 0.74 15.81
CA PHE A 179 3.73 1.73 15.41
C PHE A 179 5.16 1.19 15.59
N ASN A 180 5.43 0.51 16.72
CA ASN A 180 6.73 -0.09 16.96
C ASN A 180 7.02 -1.23 15.98
N LYS A 181 6.03 -2.10 15.74
CA LYS A 181 6.13 -3.21 14.79
C LYS A 181 6.45 -2.72 13.38
N CYS A 182 5.69 -1.73 12.89
CA CYS A 182 5.74 -1.31 11.50
C CYS A 182 6.79 -0.24 11.21
N ILE A 183 7.10 0.66 12.16
CA ILE A 183 7.92 1.86 11.92
C ILE A 183 9.22 1.83 12.71
N VAL A 184 9.15 1.59 14.02
CA VAL A 184 10.34 1.71 14.89
C VAL A 184 11.31 0.56 14.66
N ASN A 185 10.83 -0.68 14.69
CA ASN A 185 11.65 -1.90 14.66
C ASN A 185 12.10 -2.30 13.24
N GLN A 186 11.99 -1.42 12.25
CA GLN A 186 12.48 -1.69 10.91
C GLN A 186 14.01 -1.73 10.85
N VAL A 187 14.55 -2.95 10.77
CA VAL A 187 16.01 -3.21 10.83
C VAL A 187 16.76 -2.70 9.59
N LYS A 188 16.09 -2.52 8.45
CA LYS A 188 16.68 -1.99 7.22
C LYS A 188 15.81 -0.87 6.66
N ILE A 189 16.35 0.35 6.63
CA ILE A 189 15.76 1.46 5.90
C ILE A 189 16.70 1.89 4.77
N THR A 190 16.16 2.05 3.57
CA THR A 190 16.83 2.62 2.40
C THR A 190 17.16 4.10 2.64
N ALA A 191 18.06 4.68 1.83
CA ALA A 191 18.38 6.10 1.93
C ALA A 191 17.13 6.99 1.68
N LYS A 192 16.20 6.56 0.83
CA LYS A 192 14.89 7.23 0.64
C LYS A 192 14.05 7.19 1.93
N GLN A 193 14.00 6.04 2.60
CA GLN A 193 13.30 5.93 3.89
C GLN A 193 13.99 6.72 5.02
N ALA A 194 15.29 7.00 4.93
CA ALA A 194 15.97 7.90 5.86
C ALA A 194 15.51 9.36 5.70
N PHE A 195 15.36 9.87 4.47
CA PHE A 195 14.83 11.21 4.24
C PHE A 195 13.35 11.35 4.65
N VAL A 196 12.54 10.33 4.38
CA VAL A 196 11.14 10.26 4.83
C VAL A 196 11.06 10.24 6.35
N TRP A 197 12.04 9.63 7.01
CA TRP A 197 12.15 9.66 8.47
C TRP A 197 12.46 11.08 8.98
N ASP A 198 13.37 11.82 8.35
CA ASP A 198 13.67 13.21 8.75
C ASP A 198 12.42 14.11 8.66
N GLU A 199 11.64 13.95 7.59
CA GLU A 199 10.36 14.65 7.44
C GLU A 199 9.34 14.21 8.51
N LEU A 200 9.25 12.90 8.79
CA LEU A 200 8.38 12.38 9.84
C LEU A 200 8.76 12.96 11.21
N GLN A 201 10.06 13.09 11.50
CA GLN A 201 10.54 13.73 12.72
C GLN A 201 10.16 15.22 12.77
N ALA A 202 10.32 15.95 11.66
CA ALA A 202 9.91 17.35 11.59
C ALA A 202 8.41 17.51 11.86
N LEU A 203 7.59 16.60 11.31
CA LEU A 203 6.14 16.57 11.52
C LEU A 203 5.78 16.25 12.98
N ILE A 204 6.44 15.27 13.60
CA ILE A 204 6.23 14.91 15.02
C ILE A 204 6.66 16.06 15.96
N ASN A 205 7.65 16.85 15.54
CA ASN A 205 8.11 18.03 16.27
C ASN A 205 7.19 19.26 16.11
N ASP A 206 6.22 19.25 15.21
CA ASP A 206 5.21 20.31 15.12
C ASP A 206 4.39 20.33 16.42
N PRO A 207 4.29 21.48 17.13
CA PRO A 207 3.53 21.57 18.38
C PRO A 207 2.06 21.15 18.28
N GLN A 208 1.46 21.24 17.10
CA GLN A 208 0.08 20.84 16.85
C GLN A 208 -0.06 19.35 16.47
N PHE A 209 1.04 18.62 16.27
CA PHE A 209 1.00 17.20 15.95
C PHE A 209 0.36 16.36 17.07
N ILE A 210 0.77 16.59 18.31
CA ILE A 210 0.27 15.83 19.45
C ILE A 210 -1.23 16.06 19.69
N PRO A 211 -1.75 17.30 19.73
CA PRO A 211 -3.19 17.54 19.79
C PRO A 211 -3.98 16.84 18.68
N ASP A 212 -3.50 16.93 17.44
CA ASP A 212 -4.14 16.26 16.30
C ASP A 212 -4.14 14.73 16.45
N LEU A 213 -3.04 14.16 16.94
CA LEU A 213 -2.90 12.72 17.12
C LEU A 213 -3.80 12.21 18.25
N VAL A 214 -3.91 12.95 19.36
CA VAL A 214 -4.85 12.63 20.46
C VAL A 214 -6.29 12.63 19.94
N GLN A 215 -6.63 13.56 19.05
CA GLN A 215 -7.94 13.60 18.41
C GLN A 215 -8.17 12.41 17.46
N ASP A 216 -7.18 12.05 16.64
CA ASP A 216 -7.28 10.90 15.72
C ASP A 216 -7.39 9.56 16.48
N GLU A 217 -6.70 9.44 17.61
CA GLU A 217 -6.68 8.25 18.46
C GLU A 217 -7.74 8.27 19.59
N PHE A 218 -8.71 9.18 19.53
CA PHE A 218 -9.70 9.41 20.59
C PHE A 218 -10.43 8.13 21.04
N LEU A 219 -10.82 7.27 20.09
CA LEU A 219 -11.49 6.00 20.39
C LEU A 219 -10.63 5.09 21.29
N PHE A 220 -9.31 5.07 21.08
CA PHE A 220 -8.39 4.33 21.94
C PHE A 220 -8.34 4.95 23.33
N PHE A 221 -8.09 6.26 23.42
CA PHE A 221 -7.99 6.97 24.70
C PHE A 221 -9.26 6.85 25.54
N ASN A 222 -10.43 6.83 24.90
CA ASN A 222 -11.69 6.62 25.60
C ASN A 222 -11.85 5.16 26.07
N MET A 223 -11.55 4.19 25.20
CA MET A 223 -11.74 2.76 25.49
C MET A 223 -10.87 2.26 26.65
N VAL A 224 -9.62 2.72 26.75
CA VAL A 224 -8.69 2.23 27.79
C VAL A 224 -9.11 2.55 29.22
N ASN A 225 -10.01 3.51 29.42
CA ASN A 225 -10.53 3.86 30.75
C ASN A 225 -11.58 2.86 31.25
N GLN A 226 -12.27 2.17 30.35
CA GLN A 226 -13.28 1.16 30.67
C GLN A 226 -13.25 -0.01 29.66
N PRO A 227 -12.13 -0.74 29.59
CA PRO A 227 -11.90 -1.66 28.49
C PRO A 227 -12.70 -2.95 28.68
N ARG A 228 -13.25 -3.47 27.57
CA ARG A 228 -13.89 -4.81 27.56
C ARG A 228 -12.89 -5.97 27.55
N TRP A 229 -11.68 -5.74 27.06
CA TRP A 229 -10.61 -6.74 26.98
C TRP A 229 -9.37 -6.25 27.71
N GLY A 230 -8.56 -7.16 28.23
CA GLY A 230 -7.27 -6.79 28.82
C GLY A 230 -6.28 -6.23 27.80
N ALA A 231 -5.36 -5.39 28.27
CA ALA A 231 -4.35 -4.73 27.43
C ALA A 231 -3.54 -5.71 26.57
N SER A 232 -3.24 -6.91 27.06
CA SER A 232 -2.48 -7.95 26.32
C SER A 232 -3.27 -8.65 25.21
N VAL A 233 -4.59 -8.53 25.21
CA VAL A 233 -5.50 -9.15 24.23
C VAL A 233 -5.79 -8.20 23.06
N TRP A 234 -5.84 -6.89 23.34
CA TRP A 234 -6.19 -5.88 22.33
C TRP A 234 -5.30 -5.90 21.08
N PRO A 235 -3.96 -6.00 21.16
CA PRO A 235 -3.12 -6.09 19.95
C PRO A 235 -3.48 -7.28 19.06
N LYS A 236 -3.77 -8.44 19.65
CA LYS A 236 -4.18 -9.65 18.91
C LYS A 236 -5.51 -9.47 18.19
N LYS A 237 -6.44 -8.72 18.80
CA LYS A 237 -7.74 -8.39 18.21
C LYS A 237 -7.60 -7.45 17.00
N ILE A 238 -6.77 -6.42 17.11
CA ILE A 238 -6.45 -5.56 15.96
C ILE A 238 -5.76 -6.37 14.87
N GLU A 239 -4.81 -7.25 15.20
CA GLU A 239 -4.14 -8.09 14.20
C GLU A 239 -5.12 -9.00 13.46
N ASP A 240 -6.08 -9.61 14.16
CA ASP A 240 -7.16 -10.39 13.52
C ASP A 240 -7.98 -9.54 12.55
N ILE A 241 -8.41 -8.35 12.98
CA ILE A 241 -9.12 -7.39 12.13
C ILE A 241 -8.30 -7.06 10.88
N GLN A 242 -7.02 -6.73 11.04
CA GLN A 242 -6.14 -6.37 9.92
C GLN A 242 -5.89 -7.55 8.98
N ASN A 243 -5.66 -8.76 9.49
CA ASN A 243 -5.50 -9.95 8.65
C ASN A 243 -6.76 -10.25 7.84
N ARG A 244 -7.95 -10.04 8.43
CA ARG A 244 -9.22 -10.20 7.72
C ARG A 244 -9.44 -9.09 6.69
N LEU A 245 -9.07 -7.85 6.98
CA LEU A 245 -9.10 -6.75 5.99
C LEU A 245 -8.16 -7.05 4.81
N ASN A 246 -6.96 -7.55 5.08
CA ASN A 246 -6.01 -7.97 4.04
C ASN A 246 -6.59 -9.11 3.19
N THR A 247 -7.22 -10.11 3.83
CA THR A 247 -7.92 -11.18 3.11
C THR A 247 -9.06 -10.64 2.23
N ALA A 248 -9.80 -9.64 2.70
CA ALA A 248 -10.85 -8.99 1.93
C ALA A 248 -10.30 -8.24 0.72
N LEU A 249 -9.18 -7.52 0.90
CA LEU A 249 -8.47 -6.82 -0.17
C LEU A 249 -7.93 -7.79 -1.23
N GLU A 250 -7.27 -8.87 -0.81
CA GLU A 250 -6.75 -9.91 -1.71
C GLU A 250 -7.85 -10.56 -2.56
N ARG A 251 -9.04 -10.70 -1.99
CA ARG A 251 -10.22 -11.28 -2.65
C ARG A 251 -11.09 -10.23 -3.37
N ASN A 252 -10.69 -8.96 -3.36
CA ASN A 252 -11.46 -7.83 -3.90
C ASN A 252 -12.92 -7.81 -3.42
N LEU A 253 -13.14 -8.08 -2.13
CA LEU A 253 -14.49 -8.09 -1.57
C LEU A 253 -15.01 -6.66 -1.40
N PRO A 254 -16.27 -6.39 -1.81
CA PRO A 254 -16.84 -5.06 -1.65
C PRO A 254 -17.08 -4.73 -0.18
N ALA A 255 -17.09 -3.43 0.13
CA ALA A 255 -17.32 -2.89 1.47
C ALA A 255 -18.62 -3.38 2.12
N GLY A 256 -19.68 -3.57 1.34
CA GLY A 256 -20.97 -4.10 1.80
C GLY A 256 -21.05 -5.62 1.91
N SER A 257 -19.97 -6.36 1.61
CA SER A 257 -20.00 -7.82 1.72
C SER A 257 -20.21 -8.27 3.17
N PRO A 258 -20.92 -9.39 3.42
CA PRO A 258 -21.08 -9.92 4.78
C PRO A 258 -19.75 -10.12 5.51
N PHE A 259 -18.70 -10.47 4.75
CA PHE A 259 -17.36 -10.61 5.29
C PHE A 259 -16.79 -9.27 5.79
N VAL A 260 -16.82 -8.20 4.99
CA VAL A 260 -16.34 -6.88 5.42
C VAL A 260 -17.21 -6.31 6.55
N GLN A 261 -18.53 -6.49 6.50
CA GLN A 261 -19.44 -6.04 7.55
C GLN A 261 -19.20 -6.75 8.89
N SER A 262 -18.85 -8.04 8.87
CA SER A 262 -18.42 -8.75 10.09
C SER A 262 -17.12 -8.19 10.70
N ILE A 263 -16.26 -7.58 9.88
CA ILE A 263 -15.04 -6.90 10.36
C ILE A 263 -15.41 -5.56 10.97
N VAL A 264 -16.29 -4.78 10.32
CA VAL A 264 -16.81 -3.50 10.83
C VAL A 264 -17.43 -3.68 12.23
N GLU A 265 -18.23 -4.73 12.41
CA GLU A 265 -18.80 -5.08 13.72
C GLU A 265 -17.72 -5.36 14.76
N ASN A 266 -16.70 -6.15 14.40
CA ASN A 266 -15.64 -6.51 15.33
C ASN A 266 -14.76 -5.31 15.69
N ALA A 267 -14.52 -4.40 14.75
CA ALA A 267 -13.82 -3.14 15.00
C ALA A 267 -14.64 -2.22 15.92
N ALA A 268 -15.94 -2.03 15.66
CA ALA A 268 -16.80 -1.22 16.52
C ALA A 268 -16.86 -1.78 17.95
N MET A 269 -17.02 -3.10 18.09
CA MET A 269 -17.02 -3.75 19.38
C MET A 269 -15.68 -3.59 20.10
N LEU A 270 -14.55 -3.63 19.38
CA LEU A 270 -13.21 -3.51 19.96
C LEU A 270 -12.99 -2.19 20.72
N TYR A 271 -13.64 -1.12 20.27
CA TYR A 271 -13.59 0.21 20.91
C TYR A 271 -14.79 0.49 21.83
N ALA A 272 -15.66 -0.49 22.06
CA ALA A 272 -16.81 -0.33 22.94
C ALA A 272 -16.39 -0.38 24.42
N ASN A 273 -16.94 0.52 25.22
CA ASN A 273 -16.72 0.53 26.67
C ASN A 273 -17.52 -0.59 27.35
N ALA A 274 -17.05 -1.06 28.50
CA ALA A 274 -17.73 -2.08 29.29
C ALA A 274 -19.13 -1.62 29.77
N GLU A 275 -19.33 -0.31 29.99
CA GLU A 275 -20.60 0.27 30.45
C GLU A 275 -21.58 0.66 29.33
N GLN A 276 -21.11 0.77 28.08
CA GLN A 276 -22.01 1.03 26.94
C GLN A 276 -23.05 -0.10 26.85
N SER A 277 -24.32 0.26 27.05
CA SER A 277 -25.45 -0.67 27.07
C SER A 277 -25.47 -1.56 25.82
N MET A 278 -26.01 -2.78 25.95
CA MET A 278 -25.92 -3.89 24.99
C MET A 278 -26.47 -3.63 23.58
N ASN A 279 -26.91 -2.41 23.23
CA ASN A 279 -27.34 -2.11 21.88
C ASN A 279 -26.14 -1.95 20.94
N GLN A 280 -25.91 -2.98 20.11
CA GLN A 280 -24.84 -3.00 19.10
C GLN A 280 -24.94 -1.85 18.10
N GLU A 281 -26.15 -1.34 17.87
CA GLU A 281 -26.39 -0.24 16.93
C GLU A 281 -25.85 1.09 17.46
N ASP A 282 -26.05 1.37 18.76
CA ASP A 282 -25.56 2.59 19.40
C ASP A 282 -24.03 2.59 19.50
N VAL A 283 -23.44 1.44 19.81
CA VAL A 283 -21.98 1.23 19.79
C VAL A 283 -21.42 1.48 18.39
N PHE A 284 -22.08 0.96 17.35
CA PHE A 284 -21.67 1.18 15.97
C PHE A 284 -21.78 2.66 15.58
N ARG A 285 -22.89 3.35 15.89
CA ARG A 285 -23.08 4.77 15.57
C ARG A 285 -22.00 5.63 16.23
N TYR A 286 -21.72 5.39 17.52
CA TYR A 286 -20.64 6.06 18.24
C TYR A 286 -19.28 5.83 17.56
N PHE A 287 -18.93 4.57 17.29
CA PHE A 287 -17.69 4.24 16.59
C PHE A 287 -17.58 4.91 15.22
N ALA A 288 -18.67 4.90 14.45
CA ALA A 288 -18.72 5.44 13.09
C ALA A 288 -18.59 6.96 13.05
N GLU A 289 -19.18 7.68 14.00
CA GLU A 289 -19.06 9.14 14.13
C GLU A 289 -17.60 9.58 14.27
N TYR A 290 -16.86 8.91 15.17
CA TYR A 290 -15.45 9.21 15.37
C TYR A 290 -14.57 8.70 14.23
N ALA A 291 -14.80 7.49 13.71
CA ALA A 291 -14.02 6.95 12.61
C ALA A 291 -14.07 7.83 11.34
N LYS A 292 -15.17 8.56 11.14
CA LYS A 292 -15.38 9.50 10.02
C LYS A 292 -14.94 10.92 10.29
N SER A 293 -14.49 11.23 11.51
CA SER A 293 -14.04 12.58 11.83
C SER A 293 -12.91 13.00 10.88
N PRO A 294 -12.99 14.22 10.29
CA PRO A 294 -12.03 14.65 9.29
C PRO A 294 -10.64 14.75 9.91
N ARG A 295 -9.70 14.00 9.34
CA ARG A 295 -8.28 14.09 9.73
C ARG A 295 -7.69 15.41 9.26
N THR A 296 -6.86 16.00 10.10
CA THR A 296 -6.05 17.17 9.70
C THR A 296 -5.07 16.78 8.60
N GLU A 297 -4.61 17.76 7.83
CA GLU A 297 -3.62 17.51 6.77
C GLU A 297 -2.31 16.95 7.33
N ARG A 298 -1.98 17.33 8.57
CA ARG A 298 -0.82 16.82 9.31
C ARG A 298 -0.93 15.32 9.58
N ILE A 299 -2.07 14.85 10.09
CA ILE A 299 -2.28 13.42 10.36
C ILE A 299 -2.34 12.62 9.06
N LYS A 300 -2.95 13.18 7.99
CA LYS A 300 -2.88 12.55 6.66
C LYS A 300 -1.44 12.40 6.20
N ARG A 301 -0.63 13.46 6.27
CA ARG A 301 0.78 13.43 5.90
C ARG A 301 1.58 12.43 6.75
N PHE A 302 1.34 12.38 8.05
CA PHE A 302 1.93 11.40 8.96
C PHE A 302 1.67 9.97 8.49
N ASN A 303 0.40 9.64 8.23
CA ASN A 303 0.00 8.31 7.75
C ASN A 303 0.63 7.99 6.38
N THR A 304 0.73 8.97 5.48
CA THR A 304 1.44 8.82 4.20
C THR A 304 2.92 8.52 4.39
N LEU A 305 3.63 9.27 5.24
CA LEU A 305 5.05 9.06 5.52
C LEU A 305 5.27 7.68 6.15
N CYS A 306 4.43 7.26 7.10
CA CYS A 306 4.48 5.91 7.67
C CYS A 306 4.27 4.80 6.62
N ALA A 307 3.36 4.99 5.65
CA ALA A 307 3.14 4.06 4.55
C ALA A 307 4.29 4.04 3.52
N ILE A 308 5.07 5.12 3.41
CA ILE A 308 6.30 5.14 2.61
C ILE A 308 7.42 4.41 3.36
N LEU A 309 7.54 4.64 4.67
CA LEU A 309 8.53 3.99 5.52
C LEU A 309 8.32 2.48 5.58
N SER A 310 7.09 2.00 5.63
CA SER A 310 6.81 0.59 5.89
C SER A 310 5.76 0.00 4.94
N PRO A 311 6.11 -1.04 4.16
CA PRO A 311 5.14 -1.78 3.36
C PRO A 311 4.03 -2.41 4.20
N GLU A 312 4.35 -2.86 5.41
CA GLU A 312 3.37 -3.40 6.36
C GLU A 312 2.39 -2.31 6.82
N TYR A 313 2.89 -1.10 7.11
CA TYR A 313 2.03 0.04 7.44
C TYR A 313 1.17 0.47 6.24
N ARG A 314 1.71 0.41 5.02
CA ARG A 314 0.95 0.68 3.80
C ARG A 314 -0.22 -0.28 3.64
N LEU A 315 0.01 -1.57 3.90
CA LEU A 315 -1.04 -2.57 3.86
C LEU A 315 -2.10 -2.32 4.95
N PHE A 316 -1.67 -2.00 6.17
CA PHE A 316 -2.54 -1.58 7.26
C PHE A 316 -3.41 -0.37 6.88
N SER A 317 -2.83 0.66 6.26
CA SER A 317 -3.55 1.84 5.79
C SER A 317 -4.60 1.50 4.71
N LYS A 318 -4.28 0.62 3.76
CA LYS A 318 -5.25 0.10 2.77
C LYS A 318 -6.40 -0.65 3.46
N GLY A 319 -6.09 -1.48 4.45
CA GLY A 319 -7.09 -2.17 5.26
C GLY A 319 -8.03 -1.21 5.98
N ASN A 320 -7.49 -0.18 6.63
CA ASN A 320 -8.29 0.85 7.30
C ASN A 320 -9.18 1.63 6.34
N ASN A 321 -8.74 1.90 5.11
CA ASN A 321 -9.60 2.52 4.09
C ASN A 321 -10.79 1.62 3.73
N LEU A 322 -10.58 0.30 3.58
CA LEU A 322 -11.68 -0.64 3.35
C LEU A 322 -12.63 -0.70 4.56
N LEU A 323 -12.09 -0.64 5.78
CA LEU A 323 -12.90 -0.57 7.00
C LEU A 323 -13.78 0.69 7.01
N LEU A 324 -13.23 1.86 6.67
CA LEU A 324 -13.98 3.12 6.57
C LEU A 324 -15.08 3.05 5.51
N GLN A 325 -14.79 2.50 4.33
CA GLN A 325 -15.81 2.25 3.31
C GLN A 325 -16.91 1.31 3.81
N GLY A 326 -16.54 0.30 4.60
CA GLY A 326 -17.49 -0.61 5.24
C GLY A 326 -18.41 0.09 6.24
N ILE A 327 -17.86 1.01 7.05
CA ILE A 327 -18.62 1.86 7.97
C ILE A 327 -19.59 2.77 7.20
N GLU A 328 -19.12 3.44 6.16
CA GLU A 328 -19.94 4.32 5.31
C GLU A 328 -21.08 3.56 4.62
N TRP A 329 -20.77 2.37 4.09
CA TRP A 329 -21.78 1.51 3.50
C TRP A 329 -22.86 1.17 4.53
N ARG A 330 -22.48 0.74 5.74
CA ARG A 330 -23.44 0.36 6.77
C ARG A 330 -24.33 1.53 7.19
N LEU A 331 -23.76 2.71 7.41
CA LEU A 331 -24.51 3.92 7.75
C LEU A 331 -25.57 4.27 6.68
N GLY A 332 -25.29 4.00 5.40
CA GLY A 332 -26.24 4.24 4.31
C GLY A 332 -27.36 3.20 4.19
N HIS A 333 -27.29 2.09 4.96
CA HIS A 333 -28.23 0.97 4.89
C HIS A 333 -28.85 0.63 6.26
N MET A 334 -28.65 1.49 7.27
CA MET A 334 -29.36 1.50 8.55
C MET A 334 -30.58 2.41 8.44
#